data_AF-A0A497EVG8-F1
#
_entry.id   AF-A0A497EVG8-F1
#
_cell.length_a   1.000
_cell.length_b   1.000
_cell.length_c   1.000
_cell.angle_alpha   90.00
_cell.angle_beta   90.00
_cell.angle_gamma   90.00
#
_symmetry.space_group_name_H-M   'P 1'
#
loop_
_entity.id
_entity.type
_entity.pdbx_description
1 polymer ?
#
loop_
_entity_poly.entity_id
_entity_poly.type
_entity_poly.pdbx_seq_one_letter_code
_entity_poly.pdbx_strand_id
1 'polypeptide(L)' 'MKRIIKVLRKILLENAYCPYCKEYVRVETEIKRRNGIEIEIKKCIKCGRIVQQVIREKRS' A
#
# COMPACT_ATOMS: atom_id res chain seq x y z
N MET A 1 -13.51 -21.06 -21.35
CA MET A 1 -13.86 -19.69 -20.91
C MET A 1 -14.27 -19.78 -19.45
N LYS A 2 -13.78 -19.06 -18.43
CA LYS A 2 -12.99 -17.85 -18.30
C LYS A 2 -11.86 -18.18 -17.31
N ARG A 3 -10.61 -18.17 -17.76
CA ARG A 3 -9.43 -18.32 -16.88
C ARG A 3 -9.23 -17.00 -16.12
N ILE A 4 -8.65 -17.11 -14.92
CA ILE A 4 -8.12 -16.03 -14.10
C ILE A 4 -9.19 -15.32 -13.25
N ILE A 5 -9.60 -15.98 -12.17
CA ILE A 5 -9.97 -15.22 -10.96
C ILE A 5 -8.68 -14.50 -10.57
N LYS A 6 -8.68 -13.22 -10.94
CA LYS A 6 -7.65 -12.23 -10.66
C LYS A 6 -7.07 -12.50 -9.29
N VAL A 7 -5.75 -12.71 -9.29
CA VAL A 7 -4.81 -12.18 -8.30
C VAL A 7 -5.58 -11.68 -7.09
N LEU A 8 -5.67 -12.53 -6.06
CA LEU A 8 -5.89 -12.11 -4.69
C LEU A 8 -4.82 -11.05 -4.40
N ARG A 9 -5.05 -9.84 -4.90
CA ARG A 9 -4.41 -8.62 -4.47
C ARG A 9 -4.77 -8.62 -3.01
N LYS A 10 -3.83 -9.15 -2.23
CA LYS A 10 -3.78 -9.07 -0.78
C LYS A 10 -3.59 -7.59 -0.49
N ILE A 11 -4.62 -6.79 -0.81
CA ILE A 11 -4.83 -5.45 -0.33
C ILE A 11 -5.01 -5.72 1.15
N LEU A 12 -3.90 -5.71 1.87
CA LEU A 12 -3.88 -5.63 3.32
C LEU A 12 -4.56 -4.29 3.60
N LEU A 13 -5.89 -4.33 3.75
CA LEU A 13 -6.73 -3.18 4.08
C LEU A 13 -6.41 -2.81 5.51
N GLU A 14 -5.27 -2.19 5.71
CA GLU A 14 -4.90 -1.59 6.99
C GLU A 14 -5.66 -0.27 7.13
N ASN A 15 -6.03 0.09 8.36
CA ASN A 15 -6.60 1.40 8.63
C ASN A 15 -5.45 2.36 9.00
N ALA A 16 -5.39 3.50 8.33
CA ALA A 16 -4.42 4.55 8.64
C ALA A 16 -5.11 5.92 8.60
N TYR A 17 -4.60 6.87 9.39
CA TYR A 17 -5.10 8.23 9.36
C TYR A 17 -4.66 8.91 8.06
N CYS A 18 -5.61 9.37 7.25
CA CYS A 18 -5.30 10.13 6.05
C CYS A 18 -5.28 11.63 6.37
N PRO A 19 -4.12 12.32 6.26
CA PRO A 19 -4.03 13.75 6.58
C PRO A 19 -4.85 14.61 5.61
N TYR A 20 -5.15 14.10 4.42
CA TYR A 20 -5.95 14.80 3.41
C TYR A 20 -7.46 14.70 3.65
N CYS A 21 -7.93 13.55 4.16
CA CYS A 21 -9.35 13.37 4.51
C CYS A 21 -9.63 13.76 5.96
N LYS A 22 -8.58 13.94 6.78
CA LYS A 22 -8.64 14.22 8.21
C LYS A 22 -9.41 13.14 9.02
N GLU A 23 -9.44 11.92 8.50
CA GLU A 23 -10.17 10.79 9.09
C GLU A 23 -9.35 9.49 8.94
N TYR A 24 -9.67 8.49 9.76
CA TYR A 24 -9.12 7.15 9.60
C TYR A 24 -9.79 6.45 8.42
N VAL A 25 -8.99 6.05 7.45
CA VAL A 25 -9.45 5.42 6.21
C VAL A 25 -8.70 4.13 5.98
N ARG A 26 -9.30 3.26 5.17
CA ARG A 26 -8.59 2.09 4.65
C ARG A 26 -7.53 2.55 3.65
N VAL A 27 -6.34 2.02 3.80
CA VAL A 27 -5.23 2.21 2.87
C VAL A 27 -4.93 0.92 2.13
N GLU A 28 -4.57 1.05 0.86
CA GLU A 28 -3.98 0.01 0.04
C GLU A 28 -2.46 0.08 0.22
N THR A 29 -1.87 -1.00 0.71
CA THR A 29 -0.42 -1.11 0.88
C THR A 29 0.21 -1.76 -0.35
N GLU A 30 1.06 -1.01 -1.05
CA GLU A 30 1.85 -1.47 -2.19
C GLU A 30 3.30 -1.67 -1.76
N ILE A 31 3.82 -2.90 -1.85
CA ILE A 31 5.23 -3.20 -1.57
C ILE A 31 5.98 -3.25 -2.90
N LYS A 32 6.92 -2.32 -3.09
CA LYS A 32 7.83 -2.28 -4.23
C LYS A 32 9.22 -2.68 -3.78
N ARG A 33 9.78 -3.72 -4.38
CA ARG A 33 11.17 -4.14 -4.16
C ARG A 33 12.02 -3.66 -5.33
N ARG A 34 13.04 -2.83 -5.07
CA ARG A 34 14.04 -2.40 -6.05
C ARG A 34 15.42 -2.42 -5.43
N ASN A 35 16.39 -3.08 -6.08
CA ASN A 35 17.81 -3.06 -5.71
C ASN A 35 18.09 -3.37 -4.22
N GLY A 36 17.41 -4.35 -3.64
CA GLY A 36 17.56 -4.72 -2.21
C GLY A 36 16.83 -3.80 -1.23
N ILE A 37 16.16 -2.76 -1.72
CA ILE A 37 15.34 -1.84 -0.95
C ILE A 37 13.87 -2.27 -1.07
N GLU A 38 13.21 -2.43 0.06
CA GLU A 38 11.76 -2.65 0.13
C GLU A 38 11.07 -1.31 0.46
N ILE A 39 10.27 -0.82 -0.48
CA ILE A 39 9.50 0.41 -0.34
C ILE A 39 8.04 0.04 -0.17
N GLU A 40 7.52 0.23 1.03
CA GLU A 40 6.12 0.05 1.35
C GLU A 40 5.40 1.41 1.19
N ILE A 41 4.44 1.48 0.28
CA ILE A 41 3.65 2.68 -0.01
C ILE A 41 2.22 2.42 0.42
N LYS A 42 1.72 3.17 1.41
CA LYS A 42 0.32 3.11 1.84
C LYS A 42 -0.46 4.23 1.16
N LYS A 43 -1.49 3.86 0.40
CA LYS A 43 -2.32 4.77 -0.38
C LYS A 43 -3.75 4.78 0.13
N CYS A 44 -4.31 5.94 0.39
CA CYS A 44 -5.71 6.08 0.79
C CYS A 44 -6.64 5.56 -0.32
N ILE A 45 -7.58 4.68 0.04
CA ILE A 45 -8.57 4.16 -0.92
C ILE A 45 -9.64 5.20 -1.24
N LYS A 46 -9.94 6.10 -0.28
CA LYS A 46 -10.96 7.14 -0.44
C LYS A 46 -10.53 8.26 -1.40
N CYS A 47 -9.31 8.78 -1.23
CA CYS A 47 -8.82 9.91 -2.02
C CYS A 47 -7.68 9.57 -3.00
N GLY A 48 -7.16 8.34 -2.95
CA GLY A 48 -6.06 7.91 -3.83
C GLY A 48 -4.71 8.55 -3.51
N ARG A 49 -4.56 9.32 -2.42
CA ARG A 49 -3.27 9.95 -2.07
C ARG A 49 -2.41 9.01 -1.24
N ILE A 50 -1.08 9.16 -1.37
CA ILE A 50 -0.12 8.42 -0.54
C ILE A 50 -0.21 9.00 0.87
N VAL A 51 -0.48 8.13 1.84
CA VAL A 51 -0.61 8.45 3.27
C VAL A 51 0.71 8.22 3.98
N GLN A 52 1.42 7.15 3.62
CA GLN A 52 2.68 6.78 4.26
C GLN A 52 3.59 6.08 3.27
N GLN A 53 4.89 6.29 3.40
CA GLN A 53 5.91 5.57 2.67
C GLN A 53 6.99 5.13 3.65
N VAL A 54 7.27 3.82 3.70
CA VAL A 54 8.30 3.23 4.56
C VAL A 54 9.36 2.61 3.66
N ILE A 55 10.59 3.10 3.77
CA ILE A 55 11.74 2.56 3.04
C ILE A 55 12.49 1.67 4.01
N ARG A 56 12.46 0.36 3.78
CA ARG A 56 13.28 -0.62 4.48
C ARG A 56 14.48 -0.95 3.60
N GLU A 57 15.60 -0.31 3.89
CA GLU A 57 16.89 -0.76 3.38
C GLU A 57 17.30 -2.01 4.16
N LYS A 58 17.54 -3.11 3.44
CA LYS A 58 18.14 -4.29 4.04
C LYS A 58 19.63 -3.97 4.24
N ARG A 59 19.99 -3.37 5.38
CA ARG A 59 21.39 -3.28 5.80
C ARG A 59 21.88 -4.71 6.04
N SER A 60 22.67 -5.21 5.09
CA SER A 60 23.54 -6.38 5.27
C SER A 60 24.58 -6.12 6.34
#